data_AF-A0A971PFQ8-F1
#
_entry.id   AF-A0A971PFQ8-F1
#
_cell.length_a   1.000
_cell.length_b   1.000
_cell.length_c   1.000
_cell.angle_alpha   90.00
_cell.angle_beta   90.00
_cell.angle_gamma   90.00
#
_symmetry.space_group_name_H-M   'P 1'
#
loop_
_entity.id
_entity.type
_entity.pdbx_description
1 polymer ?
#
loop_
_entity_poly.entity_id
_entity_poly.type
_entity_poly.pdbx_seq_one_letter_code
_entity_poly.pdbx_strand_id
1 'polypeptide(L)'
;MKRLYPIMLIILMVMLCAGTALGADINFQAGGEEYLPFPDAVIQDGITLVPISVITDTLDIDAKANSKEGKITLVKNDSEVVIDSVNNQLTINGQSIKPQKDINITEEHIYVPLRQVSEALGGAVDWDAASRTIKISAPADKNILIIFHAGSLKAPMASLKTEFMKTHPRARIFFESAGSLDCARKVAEEGREADIVASADYAVFDQLMIPKNTDWYVMFARNEMVLCYTDKSKSASEINAKNWADILLKKDVSYTHTNPDLDPAGYRALMVWQLAEKYNKQAGLYDKLVAGCPQDKVYDSATDLINALKDGKVDYAFEYLSVAQQNGFKYVSLPAEINLSAYNQAAFYKNAKVTTTDAAKGTTTEQIGSPIIYAQTVPNNAPNRALAMDFVKLVLSQTGQDIMTKAGQISISPAEYNDATKIPSELR
;
A
#
# COMPACT_ATOMS: atom_id res chain seq x y z
N MET A 1 17.78 36.27 76.29
CA MET A 1 17.64 37.72 76.51
C MET A 1 18.49 38.47 75.49
N LYS A 2 17.84 39.40 74.77
CA LYS A 2 18.31 40.62 74.07
C LYS A 2 19.83 40.74 73.77
N ARG A 3 20.21 40.74 72.48
CA ARG A 3 20.43 41.90 71.59
C ARG A 3 21.90 42.34 71.59
N LEU A 4 22.50 42.41 70.40
CA LEU A 4 23.00 43.65 69.76
C LEU A 4 23.99 43.28 68.63
N TYR A 5 23.62 43.62 67.39
CA TYR A 5 24.58 43.93 66.32
C TYR A 5 24.99 45.40 66.46
N PRO A 6 26.24 45.76 66.11
CA PRO A 6 26.44 46.64 64.94
C PRO A 6 27.71 46.30 64.11
N ILE A 7 27.61 46.28 62.76
CA ILE A 7 28.09 47.30 61.79
C ILE A 7 29.61 47.27 61.46
N MET A 8 29.91 46.66 60.30
CA MET A 8 30.67 47.20 59.13
C MET A 8 32.14 47.65 59.24
N LEU A 9 33.07 46.94 58.57
CA LEU A 9 33.92 47.38 57.41
C LEU A 9 35.02 46.31 57.11
N ILE A 10 34.86 45.50 56.06
CA ILE A 10 35.61 45.54 54.77
C ILE A 10 37.14 45.51 54.90
N ILE A 11 37.74 44.32 54.71
CA ILE A 11 39.03 44.15 54.02
C ILE A 11 38.87 43.06 52.96
N LEU A 12 38.99 43.52 51.71
CA LEU A 12 38.97 42.79 50.46
C LEU A 12 40.22 41.89 50.35
N MET A 13 40.05 40.57 50.34
CA MET A 13 41.11 39.62 49.97
C MET A 13 40.71 38.98 48.63
N VAL A 14 41.39 39.42 47.57
CA VAL A 14 41.25 38.94 46.20
C VAL A 14 41.70 37.47 46.16
N MET A 15 40.75 36.54 46.10
CA MET A 15 41.01 35.19 45.61
C MET A 15 41.08 35.26 44.09
N LEU A 16 42.25 34.93 43.54
CA LEU A 16 42.40 34.66 42.11
C LEU A 16 41.47 33.52 41.73
N CYS A 17 40.41 33.83 40.98
CA CYS A 17 39.75 32.85 40.13
C CYS A 17 40.70 32.48 38.99
N ALA A 18 41.38 31.35 39.09
CA ALA A 18 41.75 30.59 37.90
C ALA A 18 40.45 29.95 37.37
N GLY A 19 39.70 30.71 36.58
CA GLY A 19 38.56 30.16 35.86
C GLY A 19 39.07 29.20 34.79
N THR A 20 38.89 27.90 34.99
CA THR A 20 38.87 26.96 33.88
C THR A 20 37.68 27.33 33.00
N ALA A 21 37.95 27.73 31.76
CA ALA A 21 36.91 27.90 30.77
C ALA A 21 36.23 26.54 30.53
N LEU A 22 35.06 26.33 31.14
CA LEU A 22 34.12 25.28 30.74
C LEU A 22 33.68 25.62 29.31
N GLY A 23 34.13 24.83 28.34
CA GLY A 23 33.60 24.89 26.98
C GLY A 23 32.10 24.63 27.05
N ALA A 24 31.29 25.62 26.72
CA ALA A 24 29.84 25.50 26.88
C ALA A 24 29.29 24.43 25.94
N ASP A 25 28.59 23.45 26.51
CA ASP A 25 28.03 22.29 25.81
C ASP A 25 27.18 22.70 24.60
N ILE A 26 27.30 21.95 23.51
CA ILE A 26 26.44 22.05 22.31
C ILE A 26 25.45 20.90 22.36
N ASN A 27 24.18 21.22 22.17
CA ASN A 27 23.10 20.24 22.13
C ASN A 27 22.85 19.78 20.69
N PHE A 28 22.36 18.56 20.52
CA PHE A 28 21.95 18.04 19.22
C PHE A 28 20.49 17.61 19.25
N GLN A 29 19.79 17.87 18.15
CA GLN A 29 18.46 17.34 17.89
C GLN A 29 18.44 16.70 16.51
N ALA A 30 17.80 15.55 16.39
CA ALA A 30 17.60 14.84 15.13
C ALA A 30 16.12 14.52 14.95
N GLY A 31 15.52 14.96 13.83
CA GLY A 31 14.09 14.75 13.58
C GLY A 31 13.16 15.38 14.63
N GLY A 32 13.62 16.40 15.36
CA GLY A 32 12.89 17.08 16.42
C GLY A 32 13.11 16.53 17.84
N GLU A 33 13.78 15.39 17.97
CA GLU A 33 14.07 14.76 19.26
C GLU A 33 15.50 15.06 19.71
N GLU A 34 15.76 15.02 21.02
CA GLU A 34 17.12 15.11 21.57
C GLU A 34 17.97 13.94 21.05
N TYR A 35 19.19 14.26 20.61
CA TYR A 35 20.14 13.29 20.10
C TYR A 35 21.48 13.48 20.81
N LEU A 36 22.11 12.39 21.22
CA LEU A 36 23.42 12.40 21.85
C LEU A 36 24.43 11.75 20.88
N PRO A 37 25.30 12.54 20.23
CA PRO A 37 26.34 12.01 19.37
C PRO A 37 27.21 11.02 20.12
N PHE A 38 27.49 9.87 19.50
CA PHE A 38 28.46 8.92 20.03
C PHE A 38 29.42 8.42 18.93
N PRO A 39 30.74 8.58 19.12
CA PRO A 39 31.39 9.47 20.11
C PRO A 39 30.98 10.95 20.00
N ASP A 40 31.38 11.74 21.00
CA ASP A 40 31.07 13.17 21.08
C ASP A 40 31.54 13.95 19.85
N ALA A 41 30.77 14.96 19.46
CA ALA A 41 31.17 15.88 18.40
C ALA A 41 32.37 16.75 18.81
N VAL A 42 33.20 17.11 17.83
CA VAL A 42 34.38 17.97 18.03
C VAL A 42 34.21 19.26 17.26
N ILE A 43 34.41 20.40 17.93
CA ILE A 43 34.34 21.72 17.28
C ILE A 43 35.77 22.20 17.00
N GLN A 44 36.06 22.49 15.74
CA GLN A 44 37.36 23.05 15.33
C GLN A 44 37.11 24.26 14.42
N ASP A 45 37.62 25.42 14.83
CA ASP A 45 37.49 26.69 14.08
C ASP A 45 36.04 27.03 13.67
N GLY A 46 35.09 26.73 14.56
CA GLY A 46 33.67 26.97 14.32
C GLY A 46 32.97 25.92 13.43
N ILE A 47 33.69 24.90 12.95
CA ILE A 47 33.13 23.76 12.22
C ILE A 47 32.89 22.60 13.19
N THR A 48 31.68 22.06 13.18
CA THR A 48 31.35 20.86 13.95
C THR A 48 31.72 19.62 13.14
N LEU A 49 32.59 18.81 13.71
CA LEU A 49 32.99 17.49 13.21
C LEU A 49 32.26 16.42 14.01
N VAL A 50 31.69 15.46 13.32
CA VAL A 50 30.99 14.32 13.94
C VAL A 50 31.54 13.01 13.40
N PRO A 51 31.50 11.93 14.18
CA PRO A 51 31.78 10.61 13.65
C PRO A 51 30.75 10.26 12.56
N ILE A 52 31.16 9.49 11.56
CA ILE A 52 30.26 9.08 10.46
C ILE A 52 28.98 8.40 10.97
N SER A 53 29.04 7.70 12.11
CA SER A 53 27.87 7.09 12.78
C SER A 53 26.74 8.09 13.01
N VAL A 54 27.06 9.32 13.41
CA VAL A 54 26.06 10.37 13.63
C VAL A 54 25.34 10.71 12.33
N ILE A 55 26.04 10.74 11.20
CA ILE A 55 25.41 11.01 9.90
C ILE A 55 24.55 9.83 9.46
N THR A 56 25.03 8.60 9.64
CA THR A 56 24.25 7.41 9.28
C THR A 56 22.98 7.28 10.10
N ASP A 57 23.08 7.55 11.41
CA ASP A 57 21.96 7.46 12.34
C ASP A 57 20.93 8.56 12.08
N THR A 58 21.38 9.81 11.98
CA THR A 58 20.48 10.97 11.89
C THR A 58 19.82 11.12 10.51
N LEU A 59 20.41 10.53 9.46
CA LEU A 59 19.87 10.58 8.10
C LEU A 59 19.25 9.25 7.63
N ASP A 60 19.22 8.21 8.46
CA ASP A 60 18.77 6.85 8.10
C ASP A 60 19.49 6.35 6.83
N ILE A 61 20.81 6.22 6.92
CA ILE A 61 21.71 5.80 5.82
C ILE A 61 22.47 4.54 6.22
N ASP A 62 22.39 3.51 5.39
CA ASP A 62 23.32 2.38 5.44
C ASP A 62 24.67 2.79 4.82
N ALA A 63 25.73 2.86 5.64
CA ALA A 63 27.08 3.10 5.14
C ALA A 63 27.68 1.83 4.52
N LYS A 64 28.25 1.95 3.31
CA LYS A 64 29.04 0.87 2.70
C LYS A 64 30.51 1.22 2.79
N ALA A 65 31.22 0.49 3.65
CA ALA A 65 32.67 0.61 3.77
C ALA A 65 33.37 -0.25 2.70
N ASN A 66 34.28 0.34 1.94
CA ASN A 66 35.27 -0.42 1.16
C ASN A 66 36.58 -0.46 1.94
N SER A 67 36.74 -1.51 2.74
CA SER A 67 37.89 -1.70 3.64
C SER A 67 39.25 -1.78 2.92
N LYS A 68 39.28 -1.97 1.60
CA LYS A 68 40.53 -2.07 0.83
C LYS A 68 41.12 -0.72 0.39
N GLU A 69 40.37 0.37 0.43
CA GLU A 69 40.79 1.67 -0.11
C GLU A 69 40.76 2.83 0.89
N GLY A 70 40.34 2.61 2.14
CA GLY A 70 40.16 3.73 3.10
C GLY A 70 39.05 4.69 2.69
N LYS A 71 38.05 4.18 1.95
CA LYS A 71 36.91 4.94 1.46
C LYS A 71 35.60 4.44 2.07
N ILE A 72 34.75 5.37 2.46
CA ILE A 72 33.39 5.11 2.92
C ILE A 72 32.43 5.79 1.96
N THR A 73 31.49 5.03 1.43
CA THR A 73 30.43 5.56 0.56
C THR A 73 29.13 5.64 1.34
N LEU A 74 28.57 6.85 1.39
CA LEU A 74 27.27 7.17 1.95
C LEU A 74 26.31 7.49 0.80
N VAL A 75 25.11 6.91 0.84
CA VAL A 75 24.09 7.15 -0.20
C VAL A 75 22.74 7.42 0.45
N LYS A 76 22.12 8.55 0.13
CA LYS A 76 20.74 8.86 0.51
C LYS A 76 20.00 9.38 -0.71
N ASN A 77 18.87 8.75 -1.05
CA ASN A 77 18.12 9.08 -2.26
C ASN A 77 19.06 9.13 -3.48
N ASP A 78 19.08 10.22 -4.24
CA ASP A 78 19.91 10.33 -5.46
C ASP A 78 21.32 10.90 -5.18
N SER A 79 21.62 11.19 -3.91
CA SER A 79 22.90 11.74 -3.47
C SER A 79 23.88 10.67 -3.01
N GLU A 80 25.12 10.80 -3.45
CA GLU A 80 26.25 9.99 -3.02
C GLU A 80 27.37 10.89 -2.48
N VAL A 81 27.94 10.49 -1.34
CA VAL A 81 29.16 11.07 -0.80
C VAL A 81 30.18 9.95 -0.54
N VAL A 82 31.33 10.01 -1.20
CA VAL A 82 32.48 9.16 -0.93
C VAL A 82 33.48 9.94 -0.08
N ILE A 83 33.78 9.41 1.10
CA ILE A 83 34.74 9.96 2.04
C ILE A 83 36.06 9.20 1.85
N ASP A 84 37.07 9.86 1.31
CA ASP A 84 38.44 9.34 1.21
C ASP A 84 39.25 9.90 2.38
N SER A 85 39.34 9.11 3.44
CA SER A 85 40.00 9.55 4.68
C SER A 85 41.53 9.57 4.50
N VAL A 86 42.08 8.78 3.59
CA VAL A 86 43.53 8.71 3.32
C VAL A 86 44.03 9.97 2.63
N ASN A 87 43.29 10.45 1.63
CA ASN A 87 43.65 11.64 0.86
C ASN A 87 43.00 12.94 1.37
N ASN A 88 42.26 12.86 2.48
CA ASN A 88 41.50 13.97 3.05
C ASN A 88 40.61 14.67 2.01
N GLN A 89 39.77 13.88 1.33
CA GLN A 89 38.97 14.31 0.18
C GLN A 89 37.53 13.79 0.27
N LEU A 90 36.58 14.58 -0.22
CA LEU A 90 35.19 14.15 -0.44
C LEU A 90 34.93 14.04 -1.94
N THR A 91 34.12 13.07 -2.36
CA THR A 91 33.50 13.06 -3.69
C THR A 91 32.00 13.15 -3.51
N ILE A 92 31.38 14.22 -3.98
CA ILE A 92 29.93 14.42 -3.89
C ILE A 92 29.37 14.27 -5.30
N ASN A 93 28.51 13.26 -5.52
CA ASN A 93 27.90 12.97 -6.83
C ASN A 93 28.92 12.91 -7.99
N GLY A 94 30.06 12.24 -7.74
CA GLY A 94 31.16 12.11 -8.71
C GLY A 94 32.10 13.31 -8.81
N GLN A 95 31.83 14.42 -8.13
CA GLN A 95 32.70 15.60 -8.12
C GLN A 95 33.61 15.62 -6.89
N SER A 96 34.92 15.70 -7.13
CA SER A 96 35.92 15.80 -6.07
C SER A 96 35.94 17.19 -5.42
N ILE A 97 35.81 17.23 -4.10
CA ILE A 97 35.65 18.45 -3.29
C ILE A 97 36.52 18.33 -2.02
N LYS A 98 37.14 19.45 -1.62
CA LYS A 98 37.91 19.50 -0.37
C LYS A 98 36.97 19.58 0.84
N PRO A 99 37.23 18.83 1.92
CA PRO A 99 36.55 19.02 3.20
C PRO A 99 36.68 20.47 3.70
N GLN A 100 35.61 21.03 4.28
CA GLN A 100 35.65 22.34 4.95
C GLN A 100 36.65 22.37 6.11
N LYS A 101 36.82 21.22 6.76
CA LYS A 101 37.83 20.94 7.77
C LYS A 101 38.33 19.52 7.57
N ASP A 102 39.60 19.29 7.86
CA ASP A 102 40.25 18.01 7.64
C ASP A 102 39.49 16.86 8.32
N ILE A 103 39.41 15.73 7.60
CA ILE A 103 38.84 14.49 8.09
C ILE A 103 39.76 13.96 9.19
N ASN A 104 39.25 13.88 10.42
CA ASN A 104 40.05 13.40 11.55
C ASN A 104 39.81 11.91 11.72
N ILE A 105 40.88 11.13 11.70
CA ILE A 105 40.84 9.68 11.91
C ILE A 105 41.40 9.39 13.30
N THR A 106 40.63 8.67 14.08
CA THR A 106 41.07 8.03 15.33
C THR A 106 41.16 6.52 15.10
N GLU A 107 41.66 5.76 16.08
CA GLU A 107 41.75 4.30 15.97
C GLU A 107 40.39 3.64 15.71
N GLU A 108 39.29 4.26 16.17
CA GLU A 108 37.94 3.69 16.11
C GLU A 108 36.96 4.47 15.23
N HIS A 109 37.19 5.77 14.98
CA HIS A 109 36.20 6.65 14.35
C HIS A 109 36.81 7.60 13.33
N ILE A 110 36.03 7.87 12.27
CA ILE A 110 36.32 8.89 11.25
C ILE A 110 35.35 10.05 11.45
N TYR A 111 35.91 11.24 11.67
CA TYR A 111 35.18 12.48 11.87
C TYR A 111 35.16 13.31 10.60
N VAL A 112 33.98 13.82 10.25
CA VAL A 112 33.77 14.63 9.04
C VAL A 112 32.97 15.90 9.36
N PRO A 113 33.08 16.96 8.53
CA PRO A 113 32.26 18.17 8.70
C PRO A 113 30.77 17.85 8.58
N LEU A 114 30.05 17.96 9.70
CA LEU A 114 28.65 17.55 9.81
C LEU A 114 27.78 18.21 8.74
N ARG A 115 27.85 19.54 8.63
CA ARG A 115 27.04 20.33 7.71
C ARG A 115 27.31 19.94 6.26
N GLN A 116 28.59 19.94 5.86
CA GLN A 116 28.97 19.68 4.47
C GLN A 116 28.52 18.30 4.00
N VAL A 117 28.73 17.26 4.82
CA VAL A 117 28.38 15.88 4.43
C VAL A 117 26.87 15.66 4.52
N SER A 118 26.20 16.18 5.56
CA SER A 118 24.74 16.00 5.72
C SER A 118 23.96 16.73 4.62
N GLU A 119 24.33 17.98 4.31
CA GLU A 119 23.67 18.75 3.25
C GLU A 119 23.96 18.18 1.87
N ALA A 120 25.15 17.63 1.62
CA ALA A 120 25.46 16.91 0.38
C ALA A 120 24.57 15.66 0.18
N LEU A 121 24.16 15.01 1.28
CA LEU A 121 23.22 13.90 1.28
C LEU A 121 21.75 14.35 1.28
N GLY A 122 21.49 15.66 1.22
CA GLY A 122 20.16 16.27 1.18
C GLY A 122 19.52 16.53 2.54
N GLY A 123 20.22 16.27 3.64
CA GLY A 123 19.77 16.65 4.97
C GLY A 123 19.86 18.15 5.22
N ALA A 124 19.16 18.65 6.23
CA ALA A 124 19.27 20.03 6.71
C ALA A 124 20.00 20.06 8.05
N VAL A 125 20.87 21.06 8.24
CA VAL A 125 21.56 21.32 9.51
C VAL A 125 21.32 22.75 9.93
N ASP A 126 20.51 22.97 10.95
CA ASP A 126 20.19 24.31 11.46
C ASP A 126 20.87 24.56 12.80
N TRP A 127 21.19 25.83 13.08
CA TRP A 127 21.75 26.26 14.36
C TRP A 127 20.75 27.13 15.11
N ASP A 128 20.35 26.69 16.29
CA ASP A 128 19.59 27.48 17.24
C ASP A 128 20.53 28.14 18.24
N ALA A 129 20.76 29.45 18.08
CA ALA A 129 21.68 30.19 18.92
C ALA A 129 21.18 30.34 20.37
N ALA A 130 19.87 30.35 20.60
CA ALA A 130 19.29 30.57 21.93
C ALA A 130 19.46 29.32 22.81
N SER A 131 19.22 28.14 22.25
CA SER A 131 19.37 26.86 22.95
C SER A 131 20.74 26.19 22.73
N ARG A 132 21.61 26.81 21.92
CA ARG A 132 22.90 26.24 21.48
C ARG A 132 22.74 24.84 20.87
N THR A 133 21.73 24.68 20.02
CA THR A 133 21.33 23.37 19.48
C THR A 133 21.61 23.28 17.98
N ILE A 134 22.30 22.22 17.57
CA ILE A 134 22.37 21.80 16.16
C ILE A 134 21.16 20.91 15.88
N LYS A 135 20.31 21.31 14.94
CA LYS A 135 19.13 20.54 14.52
C LYS A 135 19.42 19.88 13.17
N ILE A 136 19.36 18.55 13.13
CA ILE A 136 19.62 17.74 11.94
C ILE A 136 18.29 17.16 11.48
N SER A 137 17.96 17.33 10.20
CA SER A 137 16.75 16.75 9.60
C SER A 137 17.11 15.93 8.39
N ALA A 138 16.66 14.68 8.36
CA ALA A 138 16.80 13.81 7.20
C ALA A 138 15.93 14.31 6.03
N PRO A 139 16.38 14.17 4.77
CA PRO A 139 15.47 14.35 3.65
C PRO A 139 14.40 13.25 3.67
N ALA A 140 13.21 13.56 3.16
CA ALA A 140 12.18 12.56 2.91
C ALA A 140 12.77 11.40 2.09
N ASP A 141 12.50 10.16 2.50
CA ASP A 141 13.02 8.99 1.80
C ASP A 141 12.23 8.71 0.53
N LYS A 142 12.86 8.92 -0.62
CA LYS A 142 12.26 8.72 -1.94
C LYS A 142 12.18 7.25 -2.36
N ASN A 143 12.54 6.32 -1.48
CA ASN A 143 12.50 4.88 -1.75
C ASN A 143 11.44 4.16 -0.92
N ILE A 144 10.74 4.84 0.00
CA ILE A 144 9.66 4.24 0.77
C ILE A 144 8.37 4.32 -0.04
N LEU A 145 7.60 3.23 -0.05
CA LEU A 145 6.26 3.17 -0.63
C LEU A 145 5.28 2.56 0.37
N ILE A 146 4.27 3.33 0.77
CA ILE A 146 3.22 2.92 1.71
C ILE A 146 1.95 2.61 0.91
N ILE A 147 1.52 1.35 0.92
CA ILE A 147 0.36 0.91 0.13
C ILE A 147 -0.69 0.33 1.07
N PHE A 148 -1.86 0.98 1.12
CA PHE A 148 -3.05 0.43 1.76
C PHE A 148 -3.86 -0.32 0.71
N HIS A 149 -4.12 -1.61 0.93
CA HIS A 149 -4.83 -2.40 -0.06
C HIS A 149 -5.84 -3.40 0.51
N ALA A 150 -6.86 -3.71 -0.28
CA ALA A 150 -7.86 -4.71 0.06
C ALA A 150 -7.23 -6.10 0.36
N GLY A 151 -7.83 -6.84 1.28
CA GLY A 151 -7.39 -8.20 1.67
C GLY A 151 -7.17 -9.17 0.49
N SER A 152 -8.05 -9.13 -0.51
CA SER A 152 -7.96 -9.98 -1.71
C SER A 152 -6.77 -9.65 -2.62
N LEU A 153 -6.12 -8.50 -2.44
CA LEU A 153 -4.92 -8.10 -3.20
C LEU A 153 -3.60 -8.57 -2.58
N LYS A 154 -3.61 -9.22 -1.40
CA LYS A 154 -2.37 -9.65 -0.71
C LYS A 154 -1.42 -10.46 -1.60
N ALA A 155 -1.93 -11.50 -2.26
CA ALA A 155 -1.13 -12.39 -3.10
C ALA A 155 -0.52 -11.67 -4.32
N PRO A 156 -1.29 -10.96 -5.18
CA PRO A 156 -0.71 -10.24 -6.30
C PRO A 156 0.19 -9.09 -5.86
N MET A 157 -0.11 -8.37 -4.76
CA MET A 157 0.76 -7.30 -4.24
C MET A 157 2.15 -7.81 -3.82
N ALA A 158 2.24 -9.01 -3.24
CA ALA A 158 3.53 -9.63 -2.93
C ALA A 158 4.37 -9.94 -4.19
N SER A 159 3.71 -10.38 -5.27
CA SER A 159 4.35 -10.63 -6.56
C SER A 159 4.76 -9.33 -7.26
N LEU A 160 3.89 -8.31 -7.24
CA LEU A 160 4.19 -6.95 -7.74
C LEU A 160 5.36 -6.32 -7.00
N LYS A 161 5.45 -6.46 -5.67
CA LYS A 161 6.62 -6.01 -4.90
C LYS A 161 7.91 -6.65 -5.38
N THR A 162 7.89 -7.97 -5.58
CA THR A 162 9.07 -8.71 -6.06
C THR A 162 9.52 -8.21 -7.43
N GLU A 163 8.57 -7.95 -8.33
CA GLU A 163 8.87 -7.41 -9.66
C GLU A 163 9.38 -5.96 -9.60
N PHE A 164 8.73 -5.10 -8.81
CA PHE A 164 9.08 -3.69 -8.66
C PHE A 164 10.51 -3.50 -8.15
N MET A 165 10.94 -4.33 -7.20
CA MET A 165 12.27 -4.26 -6.63
C MET A 165 13.40 -4.62 -7.61
N LYS A 166 13.10 -5.24 -8.77
CA LYS A 166 14.12 -5.51 -9.80
C LYS A 166 14.60 -4.23 -10.48
N THR A 167 13.69 -3.29 -10.71
CA THR A 167 14.00 -1.98 -11.31
C THR A 167 14.24 -0.90 -10.26
N HIS A 168 13.74 -1.11 -9.03
CA HIS A 168 13.91 -0.21 -7.90
C HIS A 168 14.55 -0.95 -6.71
N PRO A 169 15.84 -1.33 -6.79
CA PRO A 169 16.49 -2.22 -5.80
C PRO A 169 16.57 -1.62 -4.38
N ARG A 170 16.37 -0.32 -4.24
CA ARG A 170 16.33 0.38 -2.94
C ARG A 170 14.92 0.57 -2.40
N ALA A 171 13.89 0.25 -3.17
CA ALA A 171 12.51 0.46 -2.76
C ALA A 171 12.18 -0.38 -1.52
N ARG A 172 11.63 0.28 -0.50
CA ARG A 172 11.11 -0.31 0.73
C ARG A 172 9.59 -0.18 0.71
N ILE A 173 8.90 -1.24 0.28
CA ILE A 173 7.43 -1.24 0.18
C ILE A 173 6.82 -1.81 1.47
N PHE A 174 6.01 -0.99 2.13
CA PHE A 174 5.19 -1.34 3.30
C PHE A 174 3.74 -1.53 2.88
N PHE A 175 3.23 -2.74 3.12
CA PHE A 175 1.84 -3.08 2.86
C PHE A 175 1.04 -3.04 4.16
N GLU A 176 -0.11 -2.39 4.11
CA GLU A 176 -1.14 -2.53 5.14
C GLU A 176 -2.44 -3.01 4.49
N SER A 177 -2.88 -4.19 4.89
CA SER A 177 -4.03 -4.83 4.28
C SER A 177 -5.22 -4.87 5.22
N ALA A 178 -6.38 -4.41 4.74
CA ALA A 178 -7.65 -4.42 5.46
C ALA A 178 -8.84 -4.55 4.49
N GLY A 179 -10.07 -4.33 4.95
CA GLY A 179 -11.21 -4.11 4.07
C GLY A 179 -11.04 -2.82 3.26
N SER A 180 -11.57 -2.78 2.04
CA SER A 180 -11.43 -1.61 1.14
C SER A 180 -11.85 -0.29 1.78
N LEU A 181 -13.00 -0.28 2.46
CA LEU A 181 -13.50 0.90 3.18
C LEU A 181 -12.54 1.33 4.29
N ASP A 182 -12.02 0.39 5.07
CA ASP A 182 -11.07 0.69 6.15
C ASP A 182 -9.76 1.26 5.61
N CYS A 183 -9.26 0.73 4.49
CA CYS A 183 -8.10 1.29 3.80
C CYS A 183 -8.34 2.75 3.37
N ALA A 184 -9.52 3.06 2.84
CA ALA A 184 -9.86 4.43 2.43
C ALA A 184 -10.08 5.37 3.65
N ARG A 185 -10.74 4.91 4.71
CA ARG A 185 -10.98 5.70 5.94
C ARG A 185 -9.68 6.11 6.63
N LYS A 186 -8.68 5.23 6.67
CA LYS A 186 -7.34 5.56 7.18
C LYS A 186 -6.79 6.84 6.55
N VAL A 187 -7.00 7.04 5.25
CA VAL A 187 -6.54 8.25 4.55
C VAL A 187 -7.55 9.40 4.69
N ALA A 188 -8.82 9.14 4.43
CA ALA A 188 -9.85 10.18 4.30
C ALA A 188 -10.29 10.79 5.65
N GLU A 189 -10.34 9.96 6.69
CA GLU A 189 -10.91 10.28 8.00
C GLU A 189 -9.82 10.36 9.08
N GLU A 190 -8.89 9.39 9.12
CA GLU A 190 -7.82 9.36 10.14
C GLU A 190 -6.59 10.22 9.76
N GLY A 191 -6.49 10.66 8.50
CA GLY A 191 -5.39 11.50 8.02
C GLY A 191 -4.05 10.76 7.89
N ARG A 192 -4.06 9.43 7.87
CA ARG A 192 -2.85 8.63 7.67
C ARG A 192 -2.34 8.79 6.24
N GLU A 193 -1.02 8.86 6.11
CA GLU A 193 -0.36 8.96 4.82
C GLU A 193 -0.24 7.59 4.16
N ALA A 194 -0.56 7.56 2.86
CA ALA A 194 -0.34 6.42 1.98
C ALA A 194 0.04 6.94 0.60
N ASP A 195 0.95 6.23 -0.06
CA ASP A 195 1.32 6.50 -1.44
C ASP A 195 0.30 5.93 -2.42
N ILE A 196 -0.26 4.76 -2.11
CA ILE A 196 -1.29 4.13 -2.94
C ILE A 196 -2.40 3.59 -2.04
N VAL A 197 -3.64 3.81 -2.45
CA VAL A 197 -4.81 3.09 -1.93
C VAL A 197 -5.37 2.21 -3.04
N ALA A 198 -5.44 0.90 -2.82
CA ALA A 198 -5.96 -0.08 -3.78
C ALA A 198 -7.16 -0.83 -3.20
N SER A 199 -8.32 -0.63 -3.81
CA SER A 199 -9.61 -1.16 -3.38
C SER A 199 -10.04 -2.35 -4.22
N ALA A 200 -10.78 -3.29 -3.62
CA ALA A 200 -11.55 -4.32 -4.31
C ALA A 200 -12.94 -3.86 -4.80
N ASP A 201 -13.30 -2.62 -4.48
CA ASP A 201 -14.52 -1.95 -4.95
C ASP A 201 -14.19 -0.48 -5.28
N TYR A 202 -14.21 -0.14 -6.57
CA TYR A 202 -13.91 1.20 -7.03
C TYR A 202 -14.80 2.29 -6.37
N ALA A 203 -16.05 1.97 -6.02
CA ALA A 203 -17.01 2.96 -5.53
C ALA A 203 -16.62 3.51 -4.15
N VAL A 204 -15.70 2.84 -3.44
CA VAL A 204 -15.10 3.33 -2.20
C VAL A 204 -14.43 4.69 -2.40
N PHE A 205 -13.81 4.93 -3.56
CA PHE A 205 -13.17 6.20 -3.85
C PHE A 205 -14.20 7.32 -4.01
N ASP A 206 -15.29 7.08 -4.73
CA ASP A 206 -16.39 8.04 -4.88
C ASP A 206 -17.07 8.37 -3.54
N GLN A 207 -17.19 7.39 -2.66
CA GLN A 207 -17.88 7.53 -1.37
C GLN A 207 -17.06 8.26 -0.32
N LEU A 208 -15.74 8.03 -0.26
CA LEU A 208 -14.91 8.46 0.87
C LEU A 208 -13.75 9.37 0.50
N MET A 209 -13.17 9.24 -0.70
CA MET A 209 -11.90 9.90 -1.02
C MET A 209 -12.06 11.05 -2.02
N ILE A 210 -13.00 10.96 -2.95
CA ILE A 210 -13.27 12.02 -3.92
C ILE A 210 -14.16 13.10 -3.29
N PRO A 211 -13.88 14.40 -3.53
CA PRO A 211 -12.71 14.95 -4.22
C PRO A 211 -11.54 15.30 -3.28
N LYS A 212 -11.70 15.11 -1.97
CA LYS A 212 -10.82 15.67 -0.94
C LYS A 212 -9.39 15.08 -0.99
N ASN A 213 -9.30 13.76 -1.11
CA ASN A 213 -8.04 13.01 -1.03
C ASN A 213 -7.51 12.59 -2.40
N THR A 214 -8.37 12.55 -3.43
CA THR A 214 -7.99 12.30 -4.82
C THR A 214 -9.11 12.80 -5.74
N ASP A 215 -8.80 13.04 -7.01
CA ASP A 215 -9.78 13.32 -8.08
C ASP A 215 -9.82 12.23 -9.17
N TRP A 216 -8.98 11.19 -9.06
CA TRP A 216 -8.92 10.10 -10.01
C TRP A 216 -8.76 8.74 -9.33
N TYR A 217 -9.21 7.69 -10.01
CA TYR A 217 -8.78 6.31 -9.75
C TYR A 217 -8.75 5.54 -11.06
N VAL A 218 -7.88 4.54 -11.13
CA VAL A 218 -7.76 3.62 -12.27
C VAL A 218 -8.28 2.25 -11.88
N MET A 219 -9.19 1.72 -12.69
CA MET A 219 -9.76 0.38 -12.62
C MET A 219 -8.85 -0.55 -13.42
N PHE A 220 -8.19 -1.48 -12.72
CA PHE A 220 -7.08 -2.26 -13.28
C PHE A 220 -7.37 -3.76 -13.34
N ALA A 221 -8.31 -4.25 -12.53
CA ALA A 221 -8.75 -5.63 -12.60
C ALA A 221 -10.22 -5.74 -12.21
N ARG A 222 -10.83 -6.87 -12.54
CA ARG A 222 -12.20 -7.21 -12.20
C ARG A 222 -12.30 -8.69 -11.84
N ASN A 223 -13.46 -9.05 -11.33
CA ASN A 223 -13.94 -10.42 -11.39
C ASN A 223 -15.30 -10.45 -12.08
N GLU A 224 -15.78 -11.63 -12.40
CA GLU A 224 -17.11 -11.81 -12.97
C GLU A 224 -17.75 -13.08 -12.47
N MET A 225 -19.07 -13.03 -12.25
CA MET A 225 -19.84 -14.22 -11.94
C MET A 225 -20.01 -15.06 -13.20
N VAL A 226 -19.70 -16.35 -13.10
CA VAL A 226 -19.90 -17.34 -14.16
C VAL A 226 -20.65 -18.54 -13.62
N LEU A 227 -21.09 -19.40 -14.52
CA LEU A 227 -21.67 -20.69 -14.16
C LEU A 227 -20.64 -21.81 -14.44
N CYS A 228 -19.99 -22.27 -13.39
CA CYS A 228 -18.98 -23.33 -13.43
C CYS A 228 -19.61 -24.70 -13.62
N TYR A 229 -18.92 -25.58 -14.36
CA TYR A 229 -19.31 -26.98 -14.57
C TYR A 229 -18.11 -27.87 -14.95
N THR A 230 -18.35 -29.18 -15.05
CA THR A 230 -17.37 -30.18 -15.45
C THR A 230 -17.90 -31.05 -16.59
N ASP A 231 -17.08 -31.95 -17.13
CA ASP A 231 -17.54 -32.95 -18.09
C ASP A 231 -18.54 -33.97 -17.50
N LYS A 232 -18.63 -34.06 -16.17
CA LYS A 232 -19.61 -34.93 -15.49
C LYS A 232 -20.99 -34.27 -15.39
N SER A 233 -21.08 -32.97 -15.62
CA SER A 233 -22.30 -32.19 -15.43
C SER A 233 -23.36 -32.53 -16.49
N LYS A 234 -24.59 -32.71 -16.06
CA LYS A 234 -25.72 -32.99 -16.96
C LYS A 234 -25.94 -31.83 -17.93
N SER A 235 -26.15 -32.14 -19.21
CA SER A 235 -26.27 -31.14 -20.30
C SER A 235 -25.02 -30.27 -20.55
N ALA A 236 -23.83 -30.71 -20.11
CA ALA A 236 -22.57 -29.95 -20.27
C ALA A 236 -22.23 -29.57 -21.73
N SER A 237 -22.67 -30.38 -22.71
CA SER A 237 -22.46 -30.11 -24.15
C SER A 237 -23.51 -29.17 -24.76
N GLU A 238 -24.63 -28.94 -24.07
CA GLU A 238 -25.76 -28.13 -24.56
C GLU A 238 -25.76 -26.71 -23.97
N ILE A 239 -25.24 -26.56 -22.76
CA ILE A 239 -25.32 -25.31 -22.00
C ILE A 239 -24.46 -24.21 -22.62
N ASN A 240 -25.00 -23.00 -22.66
CA ASN A 240 -24.35 -21.79 -23.15
C ASN A 240 -25.00 -20.53 -22.57
N ALA A 241 -24.45 -19.37 -22.90
CA ALA A 241 -24.88 -18.07 -22.37
C ALA A 241 -26.36 -17.72 -22.65
N LYS A 242 -27.00 -18.36 -23.63
CA LYS A 242 -28.41 -18.08 -24.00
C LYS A 242 -29.41 -18.98 -23.32
N ASN A 243 -29.04 -20.22 -22.96
CA ASN A 243 -29.97 -21.24 -22.46
C ASN A 243 -29.63 -21.72 -21.04
N TRP A 244 -28.61 -21.17 -20.38
CA TRP A 244 -28.18 -21.65 -19.06
C TRP A 244 -29.34 -21.74 -18.06
N ALA A 245 -30.20 -20.73 -18.01
CA ALA A 245 -31.35 -20.70 -17.09
C ALA A 245 -32.32 -21.85 -17.35
N ASP A 246 -32.63 -22.15 -18.62
CA ASP A 246 -33.50 -23.25 -18.99
C ASP A 246 -32.86 -24.62 -18.68
N ILE A 247 -31.55 -24.76 -18.86
CA ILE A 247 -30.81 -25.97 -18.49
C ILE A 247 -30.88 -26.19 -16.97
N LEU A 248 -30.67 -25.14 -16.17
CA LEU A 248 -30.73 -25.24 -14.72
C LEU A 248 -32.11 -25.67 -14.21
N LEU A 249 -33.18 -25.30 -14.91
CA LEU A 249 -34.55 -25.64 -14.53
C LEU A 249 -35.01 -27.04 -14.99
N LYS A 250 -34.15 -27.83 -15.65
CA LYS A 250 -34.43 -29.24 -15.94
C LYS A 250 -34.50 -30.05 -14.65
N LYS A 251 -35.46 -30.98 -14.55
CA LYS A 251 -35.77 -31.75 -13.32
C LYS A 251 -34.58 -32.54 -12.75
N ASP A 252 -33.66 -32.98 -13.61
CA ASP A 252 -32.52 -33.80 -13.23
C ASP A 252 -31.23 -32.99 -13.04
N VAL A 253 -31.23 -31.68 -13.32
CA VAL A 253 -30.04 -30.83 -13.17
C VAL A 253 -29.99 -30.28 -11.73
N SER A 254 -28.83 -30.42 -11.09
CA SER A 254 -28.55 -29.89 -9.76
C SER A 254 -27.56 -28.73 -9.88
N TYR A 255 -27.88 -27.59 -9.30
CA TYR A 255 -26.98 -26.43 -9.27
C TYR A 255 -26.97 -25.77 -7.90
N THR A 256 -25.96 -24.94 -7.67
CA THR A 256 -25.75 -24.34 -6.34
C THR A 256 -24.99 -23.00 -6.40
N HIS A 257 -24.87 -22.39 -5.23
CA HIS A 257 -24.02 -21.26 -4.89
C HIS A 257 -23.51 -21.46 -3.44
N THR A 258 -22.55 -20.66 -2.99
CA THR A 258 -22.15 -20.65 -1.58
C THR A 258 -23.18 -19.93 -0.70
N ASN A 259 -23.13 -20.13 0.61
CA ASN A 259 -24.08 -19.52 1.55
C ASN A 259 -24.02 -17.97 1.46
N PRO A 260 -25.13 -17.29 1.12
CA PRO A 260 -25.15 -15.84 0.93
C PRO A 260 -24.88 -15.06 2.21
N ASP A 261 -25.08 -15.64 3.40
CA ASP A 261 -24.79 -14.99 4.68
C ASP A 261 -23.30 -15.01 5.03
N LEU A 262 -22.54 -15.94 4.44
CA LEU A 262 -21.14 -16.19 4.78
C LEU A 262 -20.17 -15.80 3.66
N ASP A 263 -20.62 -15.82 2.40
CA ASP A 263 -19.76 -15.64 1.23
C ASP A 263 -20.38 -14.69 0.18
N PRO A 264 -19.62 -13.64 -0.25
CA PRO A 264 -19.95 -12.82 -1.40
C PRO A 264 -20.35 -13.54 -2.68
N ALA A 265 -19.73 -14.66 -3.04
CA ALA A 265 -20.14 -15.40 -4.24
C ALA A 265 -21.61 -15.86 -4.15
N GLY A 266 -22.06 -16.22 -2.94
CA GLY A 266 -23.42 -16.65 -2.65
C GLY A 266 -24.46 -15.58 -2.90
N TYR A 267 -24.35 -14.43 -2.24
CA TYR A 267 -25.33 -13.36 -2.47
C TYR A 267 -25.21 -12.77 -3.89
N ARG A 268 -24.01 -12.78 -4.51
CA ARG A 268 -23.84 -12.35 -5.91
C ARG A 268 -24.49 -13.31 -6.89
N ALA A 269 -24.53 -14.61 -6.62
CA ALA A 269 -25.30 -15.57 -7.43
C ALA A 269 -26.80 -15.21 -7.42
N LEU A 270 -27.34 -14.90 -6.25
CA LEU A 270 -28.74 -14.45 -6.14
C LEU A 270 -28.96 -13.11 -6.87
N MET A 271 -28.01 -12.19 -6.83
CA MET A 271 -28.07 -10.94 -7.62
C MET A 271 -28.10 -11.22 -9.12
N VAL A 272 -27.22 -12.11 -9.61
CA VAL A 272 -27.20 -12.53 -11.02
C VAL A 272 -28.56 -13.07 -11.44
N TRP A 273 -29.24 -13.85 -10.59
CA TRP A 273 -30.57 -14.38 -10.90
C TRP A 273 -31.64 -13.29 -10.98
N GLN A 274 -31.64 -12.33 -10.05
CA GLN A 274 -32.54 -11.17 -10.10
C GLN A 274 -32.29 -10.29 -11.34
N LEU A 275 -31.02 -10.09 -11.70
CA LEU A 275 -30.64 -9.35 -12.91
C LEU A 275 -31.01 -10.11 -14.18
N ALA A 276 -30.85 -11.44 -14.21
CA ALA A 276 -31.23 -12.29 -15.33
C ALA A 276 -32.73 -12.23 -15.62
N GLU A 277 -33.57 -12.24 -14.59
CA GLU A 277 -35.02 -12.05 -14.74
C GLU A 277 -35.35 -10.74 -15.47
N LYS A 278 -34.74 -9.64 -15.02
CA LYS A 278 -34.95 -8.30 -15.58
C LYS A 278 -34.39 -8.17 -16.99
N TYR A 279 -33.16 -8.66 -17.20
CA TYR A 279 -32.46 -8.60 -18.48
C TYR A 279 -33.16 -9.44 -19.56
N ASN A 280 -33.56 -10.67 -19.23
CA ASN A 280 -34.24 -11.58 -20.15
C ASN A 280 -35.74 -11.28 -20.30
N LYS A 281 -36.30 -10.37 -19.49
CA LYS A 281 -37.74 -10.08 -19.41
C LYS A 281 -38.57 -11.35 -19.13
N GLN A 282 -38.05 -12.22 -18.28
CA GLN A 282 -38.64 -13.51 -17.95
C GLN A 282 -39.19 -13.50 -16.53
N ALA A 283 -40.42 -13.01 -16.38
CA ALA A 283 -41.05 -12.87 -15.07
C ALA A 283 -41.08 -14.21 -14.28
N GLY A 284 -40.72 -14.12 -12.99
CA GLY A 284 -40.64 -15.26 -12.07
C GLY A 284 -39.45 -16.18 -12.31
N LEU A 285 -38.45 -15.77 -13.09
CA LEU A 285 -37.22 -16.55 -13.27
C LEU A 285 -36.44 -16.68 -11.95
N TYR A 286 -36.33 -15.59 -11.18
CA TYR A 286 -35.64 -15.62 -9.89
C TYR A 286 -36.26 -16.65 -8.95
N ASP A 287 -37.58 -16.60 -8.74
CA ASP A 287 -38.28 -17.52 -7.85
C ASP A 287 -38.15 -18.98 -8.30
N LYS A 288 -38.16 -19.23 -9.62
CA LYS A 288 -37.93 -20.57 -10.18
C LYS A 288 -36.51 -21.06 -9.91
N LEU A 289 -35.51 -20.20 -10.04
CA LEU A 289 -34.12 -20.56 -9.75
C LEU A 289 -33.90 -20.80 -8.25
N VAL A 290 -34.49 -19.98 -7.39
CA VAL A 290 -34.45 -20.20 -5.93
C VAL A 290 -35.12 -21.53 -5.56
N ALA A 291 -36.32 -21.80 -6.10
CA ALA A 291 -37.05 -23.03 -5.82
C ALA A 291 -36.36 -24.28 -6.39
N GLY A 292 -35.65 -24.16 -7.52
CA GLY A 292 -34.91 -25.24 -8.16
C GLY A 292 -33.54 -25.52 -7.53
N CYS A 293 -32.97 -24.57 -6.78
CA CYS A 293 -31.68 -24.73 -6.10
C CYS A 293 -31.84 -25.55 -4.80
N PRO A 294 -31.27 -26.76 -4.71
CA PRO A 294 -31.43 -27.60 -3.51
C PRO A 294 -30.75 -26.96 -2.31
N GLN A 295 -31.54 -26.63 -1.28
CA GLN A 295 -31.05 -25.94 -0.08
C GLN A 295 -30.03 -26.76 0.71
N ASP A 296 -30.15 -28.09 0.71
CA ASP A 296 -29.20 -29.04 1.30
C ASP A 296 -27.85 -29.10 0.56
N LYS A 297 -27.76 -28.44 -0.60
CA LYS A 297 -26.55 -28.35 -1.40
C LYS A 297 -26.00 -26.93 -1.49
N VAL A 298 -26.47 -26.01 -0.65
CA VAL A 298 -25.80 -24.72 -0.43
C VAL A 298 -24.63 -24.95 0.52
N TYR A 299 -23.43 -24.53 0.13
CA TYR A 299 -22.21 -24.79 0.89
C TYR A 299 -21.73 -23.55 1.61
N ASP A 300 -21.31 -23.68 2.87
CA ASP A 300 -20.78 -22.56 3.65
C ASP A 300 -19.42 -22.06 3.15
N SER A 301 -18.66 -22.89 2.43
CA SER A 301 -17.35 -22.54 1.90
C SER A 301 -17.23 -22.81 0.40
N ALA A 302 -16.49 -21.94 -0.29
CA ALA A 302 -16.12 -22.15 -1.69
C ALA A 302 -15.35 -23.47 -1.88
N THR A 303 -14.51 -23.87 -0.92
CA THR A 303 -13.76 -25.14 -1.00
C THR A 303 -14.69 -26.35 -1.07
N ASP A 304 -15.74 -26.39 -0.23
CA ASP A 304 -16.69 -27.51 -0.23
C ASP A 304 -17.51 -27.55 -1.52
N LEU A 305 -17.95 -26.38 -2.01
CA LEU A 305 -18.63 -26.25 -3.29
C LEU A 305 -17.75 -26.73 -4.46
N ILE A 306 -16.49 -26.30 -4.50
CA ILE A 306 -15.51 -26.72 -5.51
C ILE A 306 -15.35 -28.25 -5.50
N ASN A 307 -15.22 -28.86 -4.33
CA ASN A 307 -15.08 -30.30 -4.20
C ASN A 307 -16.36 -31.03 -4.65
N ALA A 308 -17.53 -30.52 -4.27
CA ALA A 308 -18.80 -31.07 -4.70
C ALA A 308 -18.99 -31.04 -6.22
N LEU A 309 -18.55 -29.96 -6.87
CA LEU A 309 -18.57 -29.84 -8.33
C LEU A 309 -17.59 -30.82 -9.00
N LYS A 310 -16.36 -30.96 -8.49
CA LYS A 310 -15.36 -31.94 -8.98
C LYS A 310 -15.86 -33.38 -8.85
N ASP A 311 -16.51 -33.68 -7.74
CA ASP A 311 -17.07 -35.00 -7.44
C ASP A 311 -18.33 -35.32 -8.27
N GLY A 312 -18.97 -34.33 -8.88
CA GLY A 312 -20.24 -34.48 -9.59
C GLY A 312 -21.45 -34.61 -8.64
N LYS A 313 -21.33 -34.12 -7.39
CA LYS A 313 -22.46 -34.05 -6.44
C LYS A 313 -23.48 -32.97 -6.84
N VAL A 314 -23.01 -31.97 -7.57
CA VAL A 314 -23.79 -30.93 -8.26
C VAL A 314 -23.29 -30.82 -9.71
N ASP A 315 -24.17 -30.44 -10.62
CA ASP A 315 -23.84 -30.27 -12.03
C ASP A 315 -23.25 -28.88 -12.30
N TYR A 316 -23.81 -27.83 -11.67
CA TYR A 316 -23.39 -26.45 -11.90
C TYR A 316 -23.22 -25.67 -10.61
N ALA A 317 -22.33 -24.68 -10.61
CA ALA A 317 -22.22 -23.77 -9.49
C ALA A 317 -21.94 -22.33 -9.95
N PHE A 318 -22.63 -21.37 -9.34
CA PHE A 318 -22.30 -19.95 -9.53
C PHE A 318 -21.08 -19.60 -8.71
N GLU A 319 -20.03 -19.17 -9.39
CA GLU A 319 -18.78 -18.77 -8.78
C GLU A 319 -18.06 -17.74 -9.66
N TYR A 320 -16.98 -17.18 -9.15
CA TYR A 320 -16.14 -16.26 -9.91
C TYR A 320 -15.40 -16.97 -11.05
N LEU A 321 -15.20 -16.28 -12.19
CA LEU A 321 -14.36 -16.78 -13.29
C LEU A 321 -12.95 -17.14 -12.81
N SER A 322 -12.42 -16.40 -11.85
CA SER A 322 -11.16 -16.72 -11.20
C SER A 322 -11.11 -18.11 -10.58
N VAL A 323 -12.18 -18.50 -9.87
CA VAL A 323 -12.31 -19.81 -9.22
C VAL A 323 -12.41 -20.90 -10.28
N ALA A 324 -13.15 -20.64 -11.36
CA ALA A 324 -13.26 -21.54 -12.50
C ALA A 324 -11.88 -21.85 -13.11
N GLN A 325 -11.10 -20.80 -13.40
CA GLN A 325 -9.77 -20.92 -14.02
C GLN A 325 -8.78 -21.63 -13.10
N GLN A 326 -8.73 -21.27 -11.82
CA GLN A 326 -7.81 -21.87 -10.84
C GLN A 326 -8.06 -23.36 -10.62
N ASN A 327 -9.30 -23.81 -10.81
CA ASN A 327 -9.71 -25.20 -10.59
C ASN A 327 -9.88 -26.00 -11.89
N GLY A 328 -9.61 -25.40 -13.05
CA GLY A 328 -9.75 -26.05 -14.35
C GLY A 328 -11.21 -26.40 -14.70
N PHE A 329 -12.18 -25.68 -14.15
CA PHE A 329 -13.59 -25.88 -14.49
C PHE A 329 -13.90 -25.32 -15.87
N LYS A 330 -14.84 -25.97 -16.56
CA LYS A 330 -15.54 -25.33 -17.67
C LYS A 330 -16.51 -24.31 -17.10
N TYR A 331 -16.86 -23.29 -17.87
CA TYR A 331 -17.77 -22.27 -17.40
C TYR A 331 -18.58 -21.66 -18.54
N VAL A 332 -19.78 -21.20 -18.21
CA VAL A 332 -20.57 -20.33 -19.08
C VAL A 332 -20.30 -18.88 -18.68
N SER A 333 -19.71 -18.10 -19.60
CA SER A 333 -19.65 -16.65 -19.45
C SER A 333 -21.06 -16.07 -19.53
N LEU A 334 -21.42 -15.30 -18.52
CA LEU A 334 -22.71 -14.62 -18.43
C LEU A 334 -22.63 -13.22 -19.07
N PRO A 335 -23.74 -12.68 -19.62
CA PRO A 335 -23.78 -11.32 -20.15
C PRO A 335 -23.27 -10.28 -19.15
N ALA A 336 -22.60 -9.25 -19.66
CA ALA A 336 -22.04 -8.16 -18.84
C ALA A 336 -23.13 -7.45 -18.03
N GLU A 337 -24.37 -7.41 -18.52
CA GLU A 337 -25.52 -6.84 -17.84
C GLU A 337 -25.91 -7.56 -16.55
N ILE A 338 -25.46 -8.82 -16.35
CA ILE A 338 -25.87 -9.62 -15.20
C ILE A 338 -24.70 -10.17 -14.37
N ASN A 339 -23.50 -10.27 -14.96
CA ASN A 339 -22.35 -10.94 -14.35
C ASN A 339 -21.57 -10.10 -13.31
N LEU A 340 -22.01 -8.87 -13.07
CA LEU A 340 -21.41 -7.92 -12.14
C LEU A 340 -19.98 -7.47 -12.51
N SER A 341 -19.54 -7.57 -13.76
CA SER A 341 -18.14 -7.28 -14.13
C SER A 341 -17.90 -5.92 -14.78
N ALA A 342 -18.96 -5.25 -15.25
CA ALA A 342 -18.85 -4.08 -16.12
C ALA A 342 -19.20 -2.77 -15.39
N TYR A 343 -18.29 -1.79 -15.47
CA TYR A 343 -18.45 -0.47 -14.85
C TYR A 343 -19.68 0.27 -15.39
N ASN A 344 -19.87 0.24 -16.72
CA ASN A 344 -21.00 0.90 -17.39
C ASN A 344 -22.38 0.28 -17.06
N GLN A 345 -22.42 -0.87 -16.39
CA GLN A 345 -23.65 -1.53 -15.92
C GLN A 345 -23.94 -1.24 -14.45
N ALA A 346 -23.12 -0.45 -13.74
CA ALA A 346 -23.27 -0.18 -12.31
C ALA A 346 -24.68 0.30 -11.92
N ALA A 347 -25.30 1.16 -12.74
CA ALA A 347 -26.67 1.62 -12.51
C ALA A 347 -27.70 0.49 -12.63
N PHE A 348 -27.51 -0.42 -13.59
CA PHE A 348 -28.38 -1.57 -13.77
C PHE A 348 -28.20 -2.57 -12.64
N TYR A 349 -26.98 -2.85 -12.19
CA TYR A 349 -26.71 -3.81 -11.10
C TYR A 349 -27.42 -3.46 -9.78
N LYS A 350 -27.65 -2.17 -9.49
CA LYS A 350 -28.42 -1.72 -8.31
C LYS A 350 -29.86 -2.22 -8.27
N ASN A 351 -30.37 -2.76 -9.38
CA ASN A 351 -31.66 -3.42 -9.45
C ASN A 351 -31.70 -4.78 -8.75
N ALA A 352 -30.56 -5.32 -8.34
CA ALA A 352 -30.47 -6.52 -7.52
C ALA A 352 -30.07 -6.19 -6.08
N LYS A 353 -30.79 -6.81 -5.15
CA LYS A 353 -30.67 -6.60 -3.71
C LYS A 353 -30.85 -7.92 -2.99
N VAL A 354 -29.93 -8.23 -2.09
CA VAL A 354 -29.95 -9.47 -1.30
C VAL A 354 -29.70 -9.10 0.16
N THR A 355 -30.58 -9.56 1.04
CA THR A 355 -30.36 -9.37 2.48
C THR A 355 -29.50 -10.52 3.00
N THR A 356 -28.41 -10.18 3.69
CA THR A 356 -27.50 -11.14 4.33
C THR A 356 -27.52 -10.94 5.83
N THR A 357 -27.37 -12.02 6.59
CA THR A 357 -27.43 -12.02 8.06
C THR A 357 -26.10 -12.45 8.66
N ASP A 358 -25.50 -11.58 9.49
CA ASP A 358 -24.39 -11.98 10.37
C ASP A 358 -25.01 -12.58 11.64
N ALA A 359 -25.12 -13.90 11.68
CA ALA A 359 -25.72 -14.61 12.81
C ALA A 359 -24.96 -14.40 14.13
N ALA A 360 -23.65 -14.17 14.08
CA ALA A 360 -22.84 -13.94 15.28
C ALA A 360 -23.12 -12.56 15.89
N LYS A 361 -23.43 -11.56 15.07
CA LYS A 361 -23.78 -10.20 15.52
C LYS A 361 -25.28 -9.94 15.60
N GLY A 362 -26.12 -10.83 15.05
CA GLY A 362 -27.56 -10.64 14.96
C GLY A 362 -27.95 -9.46 14.04
N THR A 363 -27.09 -9.08 13.10
CA THR A 363 -27.30 -7.91 12.22
C THR A 363 -27.57 -8.35 10.79
N THR A 364 -28.57 -7.73 10.17
CA THR A 364 -28.85 -7.90 8.73
C THR A 364 -28.29 -6.73 7.93
N THR A 365 -27.76 -7.01 6.74
CA THR A 365 -27.27 -6.00 5.79
C THR A 365 -27.91 -6.21 4.43
N GLU A 366 -28.40 -5.13 3.81
CA GLU A 366 -28.83 -5.17 2.41
C GLU A 366 -27.60 -5.02 1.51
N GLN A 367 -27.25 -6.08 0.79
CA GLN A 367 -26.25 -6.07 -0.26
C GLN A 367 -26.92 -5.56 -1.54
N ILE A 368 -26.33 -4.54 -2.17
CA ILE A 368 -26.82 -3.94 -3.41
C ILE A 368 -25.84 -4.32 -4.52
N GLY A 369 -26.35 -4.74 -5.68
CA GLY A 369 -25.51 -5.13 -6.81
C GLY A 369 -24.61 -3.98 -7.27
N SER A 370 -23.31 -4.27 -7.36
CA SER A 370 -22.26 -3.37 -7.82
C SER A 370 -21.22 -4.12 -8.66
N PRO A 371 -20.48 -3.43 -9.55
CA PRO A 371 -19.41 -4.07 -10.30
C PRO A 371 -18.29 -4.60 -9.39
N ILE A 372 -17.77 -5.78 -9.70
CA ILE A 372 -16.63 -6.41 -9.00
C ILE A 372 -15.34 -5.88 -9.63
N ILE A 373 -15.04 -4.60 -9.38
CA ILE A 373 -13.91 -3.91 -10.02
C ILE A 373 -12.92 -3.43 -8.97
N TYR A 374 -11.69 -3.87 -9.15
CA TYR A 374 -10.51 -3.42 -8.42
C TYR A 374 -10.01 -2.12 -9.01
N ALA A 375 -9.78 -1.14 -8.14
CA ALA A 375 -9.27 0.15 -8.54
C ALA A 375 -8.20 0.66 -7.57
N GLN A 376 -7.33 1.54 -8.04
CA GLN A 376 -6.31 2.17 -7.23
C GLN A 376 -6.16 3.66 -7.54
N THR A 377 -5.66 4.40 -6.56
CA THR A 377 -5.36 5.83 -6.68
C THR A 377 -4.09 6.17 -5.90
N VAL A 378 -3.50 7.32 -6.23
CA VAL A 378 -2.41 7.94 -5.48
C VAL A 378 -2.97 9.19 -4.79
N PRO A 379 -3.13 9.18 -3.45
CA PRO A 379 -3.67 10.33 -2.72
C PRO A 379 -2.92 11.64 -3.00
N ASN A 380 -3.61 12.76 -2.86
CA ASN A 380 -3.07 14.10 -3.08
C ASN A 380 -1.87 14.41 -2.18
N ASN A 381 -1.87 13.85 -0.96
CA ASN A 381 -0.80 13.97 0.04
C ASN A 381 0.16 12.76 0.05
N ALA A 382 0.21 11.96 -1.01
CA ALA A 382 1.15 10.83 -1.12
C ALA A 382 2.60 11.29 -0.88
N PRO A 383 3.29 10.80 0.18
CA PRO A 383 4.65 11.23 0.52
C PRO A 383 5.67 11.04 -0.59
N ASN A 384 5.50 10.00 -1.41
CA ASN A 384 6.40 9.61 -2.49
C ASN A 384 5.65 9.33 -3.79
N ARG A 385 4.96 10.38 -4.28
CA ARG A 385 4.15 10.33 -5.49
C ARG A 385 4.88 9.75 -6.71
N ALA A 386 6.14 10.10 -6.95
CA ALA A 386 6.88 9.61 -8.11
C ALA A 386 7.03 8.08 -8.11
N LEU A 387 7.48 7.51 -6.98
CA LEU A 387 7.62 6.07 -6.82
C LEU A 387 6.26 5.36 -6.86
N ALA A 388 5.21 6.00 -6.32
CA ALA A 388 3.85 5.52 -6.39
C ALA A 388 3.36 5.38 -7.83
N MET A 389 3.62 6.39 -8.67
CA MET A 389 3.24 6.36 -10.08
C MET A 389 3.97 5.27 -10.85
N ASP A 390 5.25 5.02 -10.56
CA ASP A 390 5.98 3.91 -11.17
C ASP A 390 5.43 2.55 -10.75
N PHE A 391 4.99 2.39 -9.49
CA PHE A 391 4.31 1.17 -9.06
C PHE A 391 2.95 1.01 -9.72
N VAL A 392 2.17 2.09 -9.86
CA VAL A 392 0.90 2.08 -10.61
C VAL A 392 1.14 1.66 -12.07
N LYS A 393 2.16 2.20 -12.75
CA LYS A 393 2.53 1.78 -14.10
C LYS A 393 2.88 0.29 -14.17
N LEU A 394 3.59 -0.25 -13.18
CA LEU A 394 3.85 -1.69 -13.10
C LEU A 394 2.55 -2.49 -13.03
N VAL A 395 1.60 -2.10 -12.18
CA VAL A 395 0.29 -2.76 -12.08
C VAL A 395 -0.44 -2.77 -13.42
N LEU A 396 -0.39 -1.65 -14.16
CA LEU A 396 -1.07 -1.51 -15.46
C LEU A 396 -0.29 -2.15 -16.63
N SER A 397 1.00 -2.43 -16.47
CA SER A 397 1.84 -3.07 -17.50
C SER A 397 1.40 -4.50 -17.79
N GLN A 398 1.84 -5.08 -18.92
CA GLN A 398 1.59 -6.49 -19.23
C GLN A 398 2.03 -7.43 -18.09
N THR A 399 3.19 -7.16 -17.46
CA THR A 399 3.67 -7.96 -16.33
C THR A 399 2.74 -7.88 -15.13
N GLY A 400 2.21 -6.69 -14.82
CA GLY A 400 1.20 -6.52 -13.78
C GLY A 400 -0.08 -7.26 -14.12
N GLN A 401 -0.54 -7.16 -15.37
CA GLN A 401 -1.73 -7.84 -15.86
C GLN A 401 -1.62 -9.37 -15.74
N ASP A 402 -0.44 -9.93 -16.04
CA ASP A 402 -0.17 -11.36 -15.92
C ASP A 402 -0.17 -11.81 -14.45
N ILE A 403 0.43 -11.00 -13.55
CA ILE A 403 0.42 -11.25 -12.10
C ILE A 403 -1.02 -11.27 -11.55
N MET A 404 -1.85 -10.30 -11.94
CA MET A 404 -3.25 -10.23 -11.55
C MET A 404 -4.02 -11.44 -12.06
N THR A 405 -3.88 -11.77 -13.35
CA THR A 405 -4.56 -12.92 -13.97
C THR A 405 -4.18 -14.22 -13.29
N LYS A 406 -2.89 -14.42 -12.98
CA LYS A 406 -2.41 -15.59 -12.25
C LYS A 406 -2.98 -15.67 -10.83
N ALA A 407 -3.25 -14.53 -10.20
CA ALA A 407 -3.92 -14.45 -8.89
C ALA A 407 -5.44 -14.62 -8.99
N GLY A 408 -6.00 -14.89 -10.18
CA GLY A 408 -7.44 -14.99 -10.39
C GLY A 408 -8.13 -13.62 -10.36
N GLN A 409 -7.47 -12.58 -10.86
CA GLN A 409 -8.09 -11.26 -11.03
C GLN A 409 -7.93 -10.87 -12.49
N ILE A 410 -9.05 -10.71 -13.18
CA ILE A 410 -9.06 -10.50 -14.62
C ILE A 410 -8.66 -9.06 -14.88
N SER A 411 -7.53 -8.84 -15.52
CA SER A 411 -7.06 -7.50 -15.83
C SER A 411 -8.02 -6.75 -16.76
N ILE A 412 -8.17 -5.45 -16.52
CA ILE A 412 -8.90 -4.53 -17.40
C ILE A 412 -7.86 -3.88 -18.31
N SER A 413 -7.93 -4.15 -19.63
CA SER A 413 -6.92 -3.73 -20.60
C SER A 413 -7.60 -3.24 -21.91
N PRO A 414 -7.42 -1.96 -22.30
CA PRO A 414 -6.74 -0.91 -21.53
C PRO A 414 -7.48 -0.64 -20.22
N ALA A 415 -6.74 -0.16 -19.22
CA ALA A 415 -7.33 0.17 -17.93
C ALA A 415 -8.41 1.26 -18.08
N GLU A 416 -9.49 1.12 -17.32
CA GLU A 416 -10.56 2.12 -17.30
C GLU A 416 -10.30 3.09 -16.13
N TYR A 417 -10.84 4.30 -16.19
CA TYR A 417 -10.69 5.31 -15.14
C TYR A 417 -11.98 6.09 -14.96
N ASN A 418 -12.14 6.69 -13.78
CA ASN A 418 -13.35 7.43 -13.40
C ASN A 418 -13.56 8.68 -14.25
N ASP A 419 -12.47 9.41 -14.56
CA ASP A 419 -12.49 10.64 -15.36
C ASP A 419 -11.18 10.81 -16.16
N ALA A 420 -11.31 10.76 -17.48
CA ALA A 420 -10.21 10.91 -18.45
C ALA A 420 -9.45 12.25 -18.34
N THR A 421 -10.11 13.27 -17.80
CA THR A 421 -9.54 14.62 -17.67
C THR A 421 -8.74 14.80 -16.40
N LYS A 422 -8.92 13.90 -15.41
CA LYS A 422 -8.28 13.94 -14.10
C LYS A 422 -7.14 12.95 -13.94
N ILE A 423 -7.20 11.83 -14.67
CA ILE A 423 -6.14 10.82 -14.65
C ILE A 423 -4.79 11.44 -15.08
N PRO A 424 -3.68 11.20 -14.35
CA PRO A 424 -2.35 11.66 -14.73
C PRO A 424 -1.99 11.24 -16.16
N SER A 425 -1.41 12.16 -16.94
CA SER A 425 -1.11 11.92 -18.36
C SER A 425 -0.16 10.74 -18.61
N GLU A 426 0.70 10.44 -17.64
CA GLU A 426 1.62 9.31 -17.71
C GLU A 426 0.95 7.93 -17.52
N LEU A 427 -0.34 7.89 -17.19
CA LEU A 427 -1.13 6.66 -17.06
C LEU A 427 -2.18 6.49 -18.18
N ARG A 428 -2.26 7.43 -19.13
CA ARG A 428 -3.27 7.42 -20.20
C ARG A 428 -2.93 6.48 -21.35
#